data_AF-Q0RX46-F1
#
_entry.id   AF-Q0RX46-F1
#
_cell.length_a   1.000
_cell.length_b   1.000
_cell.length_c   1.000
_cell.angle_alpha   90.00
_cell.angle_beta   90.00
_cell.angle_gamma   90.00
#
_symmetry.space_group_name_H-M   'P 1'
#
loop_
_entity.id
_entity.type
_entity.pdbx_description
1 polymer ?
#
loop_
_entity_poly.entity_id
_entity_poly.type
_entity_poly.pdbx_seq_one_letter_code
_entity_poly.pdbx_strand_id
1 'polypeptide(L)'
;MRGEEARVARDFAEWLSSQGWTVRTDEDVVDIVAEKDGRLLYAEVKGATAAPGLDVDTAIGQLVRRMPSEADQSVSFALVVRDEPRSVEAAVRAPQRILDLLGMALYAVDEDGSVRQLFGRV
;
A
#
# COMPACT_ATOMS: atom_id res chain seq x y z
N MET A 1 -3.00 -8.76 -11.51
CA MET A 1 -1.88 -7.81 -11.75
C MET A 1 -0.98 -8.22 -12.94
N ARG A 2 -0.04 -7.37 -13.43
CA ARG A 2 0.95 -7.73 -14.50
C ARG A 2 2.39 -7.38 -14.10
N GLY A 3 3.36 -8.20 -14.51
CA GLY A 3 4.80 -7.86 -14.46
C GLY A 3 5.31 -7.62 -13.04
N GLU A 4 5.98 -6.47 -12.85
CA GLU A 4 6.62 -6.10 -11.58
C GLU A 4 5.64 -5.83 -10.44
N GLU A 5 4.45 -5.28 -10.72
CA GLU A 5 3.43 -5.04 -9.70
C GLU A 5 2.99 -6.35 -9.01
N ALA A 6 2.86 -7.43 -9.80
CA ALA A 6 2.56 -8.76 -9.26
C ALA A 6 3.69 -9.30 -8.35
N ARG A 7 4.96 -8.95 -8.63
CA ARG A 7 6.10 -9.29 -7.78
C ARG A 7 6.01 -8.54 -6.46
N VAL A 8 5.87 -7.21 -6.50
CA VAL A 8 5.73 -6.36 -5.31
C VAL A 8 4.57 -6.82 -4.44
N ALA A 9 3.43 -7.13 -5.05
CA ALA A 9 2.24 -7.60 -4.33
C ALA A 9 2.48 -8.95 -3.63
N ARG A 10 3.07 -9.92 -4.34
CA ARG A 10 3.42 -11.21 -3.76
C ARG A 10 4.37 -11.05 -2.58
N ASP A 11 5.46 -10.31 -2.76
CA ASP A 11 6.50 -10.15 -1.75
C ASP A 11 5.95 -9.41 -0.50
N PHE A 12 5.07 -8.41 -0.70
CA PHE A 12 4.37 -7.75 0.41
C PHE A 12 3.37 -8.66 1.11
N ALA A 13 2.63 -9.49 0.36
CA ALA A 13 1.71 -10.47 0.93
C ALA A 13 2.44 -11.52 1.78
N GLU A 14 3.58 -12.02 1.30
CA GLU A 14 4.44 -12.94 2.04
C GLU A 14 4.98 -12.29 3.33
N TRP A 15 5.41 -11.03 3.25
CA TRP A 15 5.81 -10.27 4.43
C TRP A 15 4.65 -10.12 5.42
N LEU A 16 3.47 -9.71 5.00
CA LEU A 16 2.28 -9.62 5.87
C LEU A 16 1.94 -10.96 6.52
N SER A 17 1.96 -12.07 5.76
CA SER A 17 1.75 -13.41 6.30
C SER A 17 2.80 -13.79 7.34
N SER A 18 4.07 -13.43 7.13
CA SER A 18 5.13 -13.62 8.13
C SER A 18 4.88 -12.83 9.42
N GLN A 19 4.17 -11.70 9.33
CA GLN A 19 3.73 -10.90 10.47
C GLN A 19 2.43 -11.41 11.12
N GLY A 20 1.91 -12.56 10.66
CA GLY A 20 0.71 -13.20 11.21
C GLY A 20 -0.61 -12.68 10.66
N TRP A 21 -0.60 -11.99 9.52
CA TRP A 21 -1.82 -11.60 8.82
C TRP A 21 -2.34 -12.73 7.94
N THR A 22 -3.66 -12.87 7.85
CA THR A 22 -4.30 -13.68 6.82
C THR A 22 -4.50 -12.81 5.58
N VAL A 23 -3.89 -13.19 4.46
CA VAL A 23 -3.79 -12.32 3.27
C VAL A 23 -4.57 -12.92 2.11
N ARG A 24 -5.28 -12.06 1.39
CA ARG A 24 -5.95 -12.33 0.11
C ARG A 24 -5.45 -11.33 -0.94
N THR A 25 -5.19 -11.78 -2.15
CA THR A 25 -4.61 -10.98 -3.24
C THR A 25 -5.49 -11.03 -4.49
N ASP A 26 -5.31 -10.06 -5.40
CA ASP A 26 -6.11 -9.91 -6.63
C ASP A 26 -7.62 -9.83 -6.33
N GLU A 27 -8.00 -9.06 -5.32
CA GLU A 27 -9.40 -8.82 -4.98
C GLU A 27 -10.01 -7.77 -5.94
N ASP A 28 -11.31 -7.89 -6.23
CA ASP A 28 -12.02 -6.99 -7.16
C ASP A 28 -11.94 -5.50 -6.75
N VAL A 29 -11.62 -5.26 -5.48
CA VAL A 29 -11.66 -3.96 -4.86
C VAL A 29 -10.26 -3.41 -4.60
N VAL A 30 -9.25 -4.19 -4.25
CA VAL A 30 -7.87 -3.72 -4.05
C VAL A 30 -6.88 -4.85 -4.35
N ASP A 31 -5.62 -4.54 -4.58
CA ASP A 31 -4.61 -5.57 -4.88
C ASP A 31 -4.43 -6.56 -3.72
N ILE A 32 -4.52 -6.10 -2.46
CA ILE A 32 -4.35 -6.93 -1.26
C ILE A 32 -5.36 -6.55 -0.17
N VAL A 33 -5.99 -7.56 0.42
CA VAL A 33 -6.77 -7.46 1.67
C VAL A 33 -6.12 -8.36 2.71
N ALA A 34 -5.79 -7.82 3.88
CA ALA A 34 -5.22 -8.57 4.98
C ALA A 34 -6.02 -8.40 6.27
N GLU A 35 -6.14 -9.47 7.05
CA GLU A 35 -6.86 -9.47 8.33
C GLU A 35 -5.98 -9.99 9.47
N LYS A 36 -6.03 -9.33 10.63
CA LYS A 36 -5.37 -9.77 11.86
C LYS A 36 -6.07 -9.19 13.09
N ASP A 37 -6.42 -10.05 14.05
CA ASP A 37 -7.01 -9.65 15.35
C ASP A 37 -8.23 -8.72 15.22
N GLY A 38 -9.11 -9.00 14.24
CA GLY A 38 -10.29 -8.17 13.94
C GLY A 38 -9.96 -6.83 13.25
N ARG A 39 -8.72 -6.62 12.82
CA ARG A 39 -8.31 -5.48 11.99
C ARG A 39 -8.20 -5.87 10.53
N LEU A 40 -8.63 -4.97 9.67
CA LEU A 40 -8.52 -5.06 8.22
C LEU A 40 -7.50 -4.06 7.68
N LEU A 41 -6.73 -4.52 6.70
CA LEU A 41 -5.81 -3.71 5.91
C LEU A 41 -6.18 -3.85 4.44
N TYR A 42 -6.44 -2.72 3.79
CA TYR A 42 -6.64 -2.63 2.34
C TYR A 42 -5.42 -1.98 1.69
N ALA A 43 -4.76 -2.66 0.76
CA ALA A 43 -3.56 -2.14 0.13
C ALA A 43 -3.65 -2.09 -1.40
N GLU A 44 -3.24 -0.97 -1.97
CA GLU A 44 -2.97 -0.80 -3.40
C GLU A 44 -1.47 -0.92 -3.63
N VAL A 45 -1.08 -1.66 -4.68
CA VAL A 45 0.31 -1.98 -5.00
C VAL A 45 0.68 -1.32 -6.33
N LYS A 46 1.89 -0.78 -6.43
CA LYS A 46 2.43 -0.23 -7.67
C LYS A 46 3.87 -0.70 -7.90
N GLY A 47 4.09 -1.35 -9.04
CA GLY A 47 5.44 -1.67 -9.55
C GLY A 47 6.15 -0.45 -10.15
N ALA A 48 7.31 -0.62 -10.79
CA ALA A 48 7.91 0.49 -11.53
C ALA A 48 7.12 0.77 -12.82
N THR A 49 6.93 2.06 -13.09
CA THR A 49 6.18 2.52 -14.26
C THR A 49 6.87 3.71 -14.92
N ALA A 50 6.35 4.12 -16.09
CA ALA A 50 6.82 5.32 -16.77
C ALA A 50 6.46 6.61 -15.98
N ALA A 51 5.36 6.59 -15.23
CA ALA A 51 4.76 7.76 -14.57
C ALA A 51 4.38 7.48 -13.11
N PRO A 52 5.36 7.16 -12.23
CA PRO A 52 5.09 6.70 -10.86
C PRO A 52 4.26 7.71 -10.04
N GLY A 53 4.41 9.02 -10.29
CA GLY A 53 3.58 10.04 -9.64
C GLY A 53 2.10 9.92 -9.97
N LEU A 54 1.74 9.71 -11.24
CA LEU A 54 0.34 9.55 -11.67
C LEU A 54 -0.27 8.28 -11.07
N ASP A 55 0.50 7.20 -11.03
CA ASP A 55 0.04 5.91 -10.54
C ASP A 55 -0.16 5.94 -9.01
N VAL A 56 0.74 6.59 -8.28
CA VAL A 56 0.58 6.85 -6.83
C VAL A 56 -0.65 7.71 -6.55
N ASP A 57 -0.82 8.83 -7.27
CA ASP A 57 -1.96 9.72 -7.06
C ASP A 57 -3.30 9.00 -7.36
N THR A 58 -3.30 8.16 -8.40
CA THR A 58 -4.43 7.30 -8.76
C THR A 58 -4.73 6.29 -7.65
N ALA A 59 -3.70 5.62 -7.12
CA ALA A 59 -3.82 4.64 -6.03
C ALA A 59 -4.37 5.28 -4.73
N ILE A 60 -3.88 6.46 -4.37
CA ILE A 60 -4.40 7.21 -3.21
C ILE A 60 -5.88 7.55 -3.43
N GLY A 61 -6.25 8.08 -4.60
CA GLY A 61 -7.64 8.39 -4.93
C GLY A 61 -8.54 7.14 -4.97
N GLN A 62 -7.99 5.98 -5.33
CA GLN A 62 -8.63 4.67 -5.28
C GLN A 62 -8.88 4.21 -3.84
N LEU A 63 -7.90 4.34 -2.95
CA LEU A 63 -8.06 4.00 -1.51
C LEU A 63 -9.06 4.93 -0.84
N VAL A 64 -8.97 6.24 -1.06
CA VAL A 64 -9.88 7.24 -0.45
C VAL A 64 -11.33 6.97 -0.82
N ARG A 65 -11.61 6.57 -2.07
CA ARG A 65 -12.96 6.21 -2.52
C ARG A 65 -13.57 5.01 -1.79
N ARG A 66 -12.77 4.23 -1.07
CA ARG A 66 -13.16 3.01 -0.36
C ARG A 66 -13.20 3.21 1.15
N MET A 67 -12.78 4.36 1.65
CA MET A 67 -12.82 4.66 3.07
C MET A 67 -14.28 4.72 3.56
N PRO A 68 -14.58 4.17 4.75
CA PRO A 68 -15.90 4.29 5.33
C PRO A 68 -16.23 5.77 5.61
N SER A 69 -17.51 6.12 5.55
CA SER A 69 -17.97 7.49 5.82
C SER A 69 -17.80 7.89 7.29
N GLU A 70 -17.74 6.91 8.18
CA GLU A 70 -17.43 7.09 9.60
C GLU A 70 -16.08 6.46 9.91
N ALA A 71 -15.35 7.05 10.86
CA ALA A 71 -14.05 6.54 11.24
C ALA A 71 -14.17 5.15 11.89
N ASP A 72 -13.55 4.15 11.26
CA ASP A 72 -13.47 2.79 11.78
C ASP A 72 -12.01 2.47 12.10
N GLN A 73 -11.70 2.37 13.40
CA GLN A 73 -10.34 2.08 13.88
C GLN A 73 -9.91 0.63 13.62
N SER A 74 -10.83 -0.24 13.22
CA SER A 74 -10.51 -1.60 12.79
C SER A 74 -10.01 -1.64 11.34
N VAL A 75 -10.18 -0.58 10.55
CA VAL A 75 -9.78 -0.53 9.14
C VAL A 75 -8.58 0.40 8.96
N SER A 76 -7.59 -0.09 8.21
CA SER A 76 -6.41 0.67 7.81
C SER A 76 -6.13 0.50 6.32
N PHE A 77 -5.37 1.43 5.76
CA PHE A 77 -5.05 1.47 4.33
C PHE A 77 -3.53 1.45 4.13
N ALA A 78 -3.08 0.93 2.99
CA ALA A 78 -1.68 1.02 2.60
C ALA A 78 -1.51 1.32 1.12
N LEU A 79 -0.51 2.17 0.83
CA LEU A 79 0.08 2.26 -0.50
C LEU A 79 1.43 1.54 -0.47
N VAL A 80 1.60 0.57 -1.36
CA VAL A 80 2.81 -0.24 -1.46
C VAL A 80 3.46 0.04 -2.82
N VAL A 81 4.73 0.41 -2.81
CA VAL A 81 5.49 0.71 -4.04
C VAL A 81 6.73 -0.15 -4.15
N ARG A 82 7.28 -0.27 -5.37
CA ARG A 82 8.65 -0.76 -5.55
C ARG A 82 9.63 0.15 -4.79
N ASP A 83 10.61 -0.46 -4.12
CA ASP A 83 11.71 0.27 -3.47
C ASP A 83 12.77 0.72 -4.48
N GLU A 84 12.38 1.65 -5.35
CA GLU A 84 13.32 2.38 -6.21
C GLU A 84 13.08 3.89 -6.11
N PRO A 85 14.11 4.73 -6.37
CA PRO A 85 14.07 6.15 -6.07
C PRO A 85 12.84 6.90 -6.59
N ARG A 86 12.39 6.67 -7.83
CA ARG A 86 11.27 7.42 -8.44
C ARG A 86 9.93 7.05 -7.80
N SER A 87 9.72 5.77 -7.52
CA SER A 87 8.51 5.25 -6.88
C SER A 87 8.43 5.70 -5.42
N VAL A 88 9.54 5.63 -4.68
CA VAL A 88 9.64 6.13 -3.30
C VAL A 88 9.41 7.64 -3.26
N GLU A 89 10.07 8.41 -4.13
CA GLU A 89 9.90 9.86 -4.21
C GLU A 89 8.45 10.25 -4.54
N ALA A 90 7.75 9.46 -5.35
CA ALA A 90 6.33 9.64 -5.64
C ALA A 90 5.45 9.35 -4.41
N ALA A 91 5.66 8.21 -3.75
CA ALA A 91 4.86 7.76 -2.61
C ALA A 91 4.90 8.75 -1.43
N VAL A 92 6.07 9.32 -1.13
CA VAL A 92 6.25 10.18 0.05
C VAL A 92 5.77 11.64 -0.14
N ARG A 93 5.17 11.99 -1.29
CA ARG A 93 4.71 13.37 -1.57
C ARG A 93 3.57 13.81 -0.67
N ALA A 94 2.72 12.88 -0.25
CA ALA A 94 1.62 13.17 0.67
C ALA A 94 2.19 13.58 2.05
N PRO A 95 1.67 14.64 2.69
CA PRO A 95 2.10 15.00 4.04
C PRO A 95 1.76 13.91 5.06
N GLN A 96 2.67 13.61 5.99
CA GLN A 96 2.47 12.56 6.99
C GLN A 96 1.18 12.78 7.80
N ARG A 97 0.90 14.04 8.19
CA ARG A 97 -0.33 14.39 8.90
C ARG A 97 -1.60 13.97 8.15
N ILE A 98 -1.62 14.05 6.82
CA ILE A 98 -2.78 13.66 6.02
C ILE A 98 -2.89 12.13 5.97
N LEU A 99 -1.77 11.43 5.79
CA LEU A 99 -1.73 9.96 5.82
C LEU A 99 -2.22 9.42 7.17
N ASP A 100 -1.80 10.02 8.28
CA ASP A 100 -2.25 9.66 9.63
C ASP A 100 -3.76 9.85 9.79
N LEU A 101 -4.31 10.99 9.31
CA LEU A 101 -5.76 11.27 9.34
C LEU A 101 -6.56 10.26 8.52
N LEU A 102 -5.96 9.72 7.45
CA LEU A 102 -6.57 8.72 6.59
C LEU A 102 -6.35 7.27 7.09
N GLY A 103 -5.57 7.07 8.16
CA GLY A 103 -5.18 5.72 8.58
C GLY A 103 -4.38 4.97 7.50
N MET A 104 -3.60 5.70 6.70
CA MET A 104 -2.89 5.17 5.55
C MET A 104 -1.38 5.06 5.83
N ALA A 105 -0.83 3.86 5.70
CA ALA A 105 0.60 3.62 5.77
C ALA A 105 1.22 3.55 4.36
N LEU A 106 2.51 3.84 4.27
CA LEU A 106 3.29 3.71 3.04
C LEU A 106 4.35 2.63 3.22
N TYR A 107 4.51 1.76 2.23
CA TYR A 107 5.54 0.72 2.24
C TYR A 107 6.31 0.69 0.93
N ALA A 108 7.59 0.38 1.02
CA ALA A 108 8.44 0.06 -0.12
C ALA A 108 8.88 -1.41 -0.04
N VAL A 109 8.89 -2.08 -1.19
CA VAL A 109 9.30 -3.48 -1.32
C VAL A 109 10.47 -3.58 -2.29
N ASP A 110 11.59 -4.10 -1.79
CA ASP A 110 12.82 -4.28 -2.58
C ASP A 110 12.75 -5.54 -3.47
N GLU A 111 13.76 -5.74 -4.31
CA GLU A 111 13.89 -6.90 -5.20
C GLU A 111 14.11 -8.21 -4.45
N ASP A 112 14.68 -8.17 -3.24
CA ASP A 112 14.89 -9.33 -2.38
C ASP A 112 13.66 -9.69 -1.51
N GLY A 113 12.58 -8.91 -1.63
CA GLY A 113 11.35 -9.06 -0.85
C GLY A 113 11.38 -8.36 0.51
N SER A 114 12.45 -7.63 0.85
CA SER A 114 12.51 -6.80 2.05
C SER A 114 11.46 -5.70 1.98
N VAL A 115 10.73 -5.52 3.08
CA VAL A 115 9.71 -4.48 3.23
C VAL A 115 10.16 -3.46 4.26
N ARG A 116 10.08 -2.17 3.90
CA ARG A 116 10.29 -1.07 4.84
C ARG A 116 9.14 -0.07 4.79
N GLN A 117 8.80 0.47 5.95
CA GLN A 117 7.81 1.54 6.05
C GLN A 117 8.42 2.87 5.58
N LEU A 118 7.63 3.64 4.85
CA LEU A 118 7.94 5.00 4.44
C LEU A 118 7.11 6.00 5.26
N PHE A 119 7.55 7.25 5.25
CA PHE A 119 6.85 8.36 5.88
C PHE A 119 6.67 9.48 4.87
N GLY A 120 5.51 10.13 4.93
CA GLY A 120 5.19 11.28 4.12
C GLY A 120 6.04 12.49 4.47
N ARG A 121 5.87 13.57 3.70
CA ARG A 121 6.55 14.85 3.97
C ARG A 121 6.17 15.39 5.35
N VAL A 122 7.16 15.98 6.03
CA VAL A 122 7.01 16.74 7.27
C VAL A 122 6.64 18.19 6.94
#